data_AF-A0AA35U4U7-F1
#
_entry.id   AF-A0AA35U4U7-F1
#
_cell.length_a   1.000
_cell.length_b   1.000
_cell.length_c   1.000
_cell.angle_alpha   90.00
_cell.angle_beta   90.00
_cell.angle_gamma   90.00
#
_symmetry.space_group_name_H-M   'P 1'
#
loop_
_entity.id
_entity.type
_entity.pdbx_description
1 polymer ?
#
loop_
_entity_poly.entity_id
_entity_poly.type
_entity_poly.pdbx_seq_one_letter_code
_entity_poly.pdbx_strand_id
1 'polypeptide(L)'
;MALATLKDLALPHEGFRSKSWDEFAGDAVPVMHQIVTVCDNAAGEACPVWPGHPATAHWPFPDPAKFQGSDEEVRAHFREVFAMIKKRLDLFLASEGGV
;
A
#
# COMPACT_ATOMS: atom_id res chain seq x y z
N MET A 1 -13.98 4.24 -3.37
CA MET A 1 -13.33 5.56 -3.17
C MET A 1 -11.88 5.57 -3.65
N ALA A 2 -11.03 4.57 -3.34
CA ALA A 2 -9.63 4.54 -3.80
C ALA A 2 -9.42 4.76 -5.31
N LEU A 3 -10.10 4.00 -6.18
CA LEU A 3 -10.00 4.18 -7.64
C LEU A 3 -10.50 5.56 -8.11
N ALA A 4 -11.51 6.12 -7.43
CA ALA A 4 -12.01 7.46 -7.73
C ALA A 4 -10.96 8.52 -7.38
N THR A 5 -10.25 8.38 -6.26
CA THR A 5 -9.12 9.24 -5.89
C THR A 5 -8.01 9.19 -6.93
N LEU A 6 -7.65 8.00 -7.42
CA LEU A 6 -6.65 7.87 -8.49
C LEU A 6 -7.11 8.57 -9.78
N LYS A 7 -8.37 8.38 -10.16
CA LYS A 7 -8.98 9.03 -11.33
C LYS A 7 -8.98 10.56 -11.19
N ASP A 8 -9.39 11.10 -10.05
CA ASP A 8 -9.39 12.54 -9.74
C ASP A 8 -7.99 13.17 -9.86
N LEU A 9 -6.95 12.38 -9.56
CA LEU A 9 -5.55 12.80 -9.63
C LEU A 9 -4.89 12.50 -10.99
N ALA A 10 -5.68 12.10 -12.00
CA ALA A 10 -5.22 11.72 -13.33
C ALA A 10 -4.15 10.61 -13.34
N LEU A 11 -4.25 9.67 -12.39
CA LEU A 11 -3.40 8.48 -12.33
C LEU A 11 -4.06 7.28 -13.03
N PRO A 12 -3.25 6.29 -13.46
CA PRO A 12 -3.78 4.99 -13.85
C PRO A 12 -4.70 4.45 -12.76
N HIS A 13 -5.90 4.00 -13.14
CA HIS A 13 -6.95 3.54 -12.22
C HIS A 13 -7.71 2.32 -12.73
N GLU A 14 -7.28 1.73 -13.85
CA GLU A 14 -7.88 0.55 -14.46
C GLU A 14 -7.01 -0.69 -14.23
N GLY A 15 -7.61 -1.87 -14.26
CA GLY A 15 -6.89 -3.15 -14.13
C GLY A 15 -6.44 -3.52 -12.71
N PHE A 16 -6.71 -2.68 -11.70
CA PHE A 16 -6.41 -3.01 -10.31
C PHE A 16 -7.46 -3.95 -9.71
N ARG A 17 -6.99 -4.96 -8.96
CA ARG A 17 -7.83 -5.88 -8.18
C ARG A 17 -7.19 -6.21 -6.84
N SER A 18 -8.02 -6.55 -5.86
CA SER A 18 -7.56 -7.12 -4.59
C SER A 18 -7.01 -8.54 -4.82
N LYS A 19 -5.95 -8.89 -4.09
CA LYS A 19 -5.26 -10.17 -4.15
C LYS A 19 -5.04 -10.69 -2.74
N SER A 20 -5.24 -11.98 -2.51
CA SER A 20 -4.78 -12.63 -1.27
C SER A 20 -3.25 -12.74 -1.31
N TRP A 21 -2.60 -12.69 -0.15
CA TRP A 21 -1.18 -13.02 -0.03
C TRP A 21 -0.86 -14.46 -0.49
N ASP A 22 -1.85 -15.35 -0.52
CA ASP A 22 -1.70 -16.75 -0.91
C ASP A 22 -1.35 -16.88 -2.39
N GLU A 23 -1.73 -15.88 -3.21
CA GLU A 23 -1.33 -15.81 -4.63
C GLU A 23 0.19 -15.63 -4.80
N PHE A 24 0.88 -15.23 -3.74
CA PHE A 24 2.33 -15.00 -3.70
C PHE A 24 3.05 -15.99 -2.79
N ALA A 25 2.37 -17.04 -2.35
CA ALA A 25 2.97 -18.14 -1.59
C ALA A 25 3.41 -19.26 -2.55
N GLY A 26 4.64 -19.76 -2.37
CA GLY A 26 5.17 -20.91 -3.12
C GLY A 26 6.32 -20.59 -4.09
N ASP A 27 6.88 -21.62 -4.71
CA ASP A 27 8.17 -21.52 -5.44
C ASP A 27 8.07 -20.92 -6.85
N ALA A 28 6.86 -20.82 -7.40
CA ALA A 28 6.62 -20.34 -8.77
C ALA A 28 6.27 -18.84 -8.85
N VAL A 29 6.39 -18.12 -7.74
CA VAL A 29 6.02 -16.70 -7.63
C VAL A 29 7.25 -15.80 -7.74
N PRO A 30 7.09 -14.52 -8.15
CA PRO A 30 8.21 -13.59 -8.20
C PRO A 30 8.88 -13.43 -6.83
N VAL A 31 10.21 -13.44 -6.81
CA VAL A 31 10.99 -13.15 -5.60
C VAL A 31 10.78 -11.70 -5.20
N MET A 32 10.28 -11.49 -3.98
CA MET A 32 10.13 -10.17 -3.38
C MET A 32 11.40 -9.82 -2.63
N HIS A 33 11.85 -8.57 -2.78
CA HIS A 33 13.03 -8.05 -2.07
C HIS A 33 12.63 -7.22 -0.84
N GLN A 34 11.43 -6.62 -0.88
CA GLN A 34 10.91 -5.75 0.15
C GLN A 34 9.42 -6.03 0.36
N ILE A 35 9.02 -6.21 1.63
CA ILE A 35 7.63 -6.24 2.07
C ILE A 35 7.35 -4.94 2.82
N VAL A 36 6.23 -4.28 2.49
CA VAL A 36 5.77 -3.07 3.17
C VAL A 36 4.36 -3.31 3.71
N THR A 37 4.22 -3.32 5.03
CA THR A 37 2.90 -3.38 5.68
C THR A 37 2.40 -1.96 5.97
N VAL A 38 1.15 -1.68 5.60
CA VAL A 38 0.59 -0.31 5.62
C VAL A 38 -0.41 -0.04 6.76
N CYS A 39 -0.81 -1.08 7.47
CA CYS A 39 -1.68 -1.00 8.63
C CYS A 39 -1.21 -1.99 9.71
N ASP A 40 -1.60 -1.73 10.96
CA ASP A 40 -1.18 -2.57 12.09
C ASP A 40 -1.71 -4.00 11.96
N ASN A 41 -2.90 -4.17 11.38
CA ASN A 41 -3.47 -5.49 11.10
C ASN A 41 -2.54 -6.30 10.18
N ALA A 42 -2.07 -5.69 9.08
CA ALA A 42 -1.13 -6.35 8.17
C ALA A 42 0.25 -6.59 8.80
N ALA A 43 0.66 -5.78 9.77
CA ALA A 43 1.93 -5.97 10.48
C ALA A 43 1.86 -7.06 11.57
N GLY A 44 0.70 -7.23 12.20
CA GLY A 44 0.46 -8.19 13.27
C GLY A 44 0.05 -9.58 12.79
N GLU A 45 -0.27 -9.73 11.52
CA GLU A 45 -0.58 -11.01 10.90
C GLU A 45 0.69 -11.87 10.70
N ALA A 46 0.56 -13.17 10.96
CA ALA A 46 1.64 -14.12 10.70
C ALA A 46 1.85 -14.24 9.18
N CYS A 47 2.82 -13.49 8.66
CA CYS A 47 3.15 -13.52 7.24
C CYS A 47 3.63 -14.93 6.83
N PRO A 48 3.26 -15.41 5.63
CA PRO A 48 3.84 -16.63 5.09
C PRO A 48 5.36 -16.47 4.92
N VAL A 49 6.06 -17.61 4.87
CA VAL A 49 7.51 -17.60 4.57
C VAL A 49 7.67 -17.18 3.12
N TRP A 50 8.17 -15.96 2.93
CA TRP A 50 8.44 -15.42 1.61
C TRP A 50 9.74 -15.97 1.05
N PRO A 51 9.74 -16.56 -0.16
CA PRO A 51 10.97 -16.96 -0.84
C PRO A 51 11.94 -15.77 -0.94
N GLY A 52 13.22 -15.98 -0.61
CA GLY A 52 14.26 -14.96 -0.69
C GLY A 52 14.46 -14.10 0.57
N HIS A 53 13.65 -14.29 1.63
CA HIS A 53 13.76 -13.56 2.90
C HIS A 53 13.83 -12.02 2.71
N PRO A 54 12.77 -11.41 2.17
CA PRO A 54 12.74 -9.97 1.91
C PRO A 54 12.96 -9.16 3.18
N ALA A 55 13.53 -7.96 3.01
CA ALA A 55 13.48 -6.93 4.04
C ALA A 55 12.02 -6.53 4.29
N THR A 56 11.68 -6.20 5.55
CA THR A 56 10.32 -5.80 5.93
C THR A 56 10.33 -4.40 6.51
N ALA A 57 9.40 -3.56 6.06
CA ALA A 57 9.16 -2.23 6.59
C ALA A 57 7.68 -2.07 6.96
N HIS A 58 7.42 -1.26 7.98
CA HIS A 58 6.06 -0.97 8.42
C HIS A 58 5.79 0.53 8.33
N TRP A 59 4.82 0.93 7.50
CA TRP A 59 4.43 2.32 7.25
C TRP A 59 2.95 2.49 7.61
N PRO A 60 2.61 2.73 8.89
CA PRO A 60 1.22 2.82 9.31
C PRO A 60 0.55 4.06 8.72
N PHE A 61 -0.62 3.87 8.12
CA PHE A 61 -1.51 4.94 7.67
C PHE A 61 -2.91 4.74 8.27
N PRO A 62 -3.67 5.81 8.51
CA PRO A 62 -5.07 5.67 8.88
C PRO A 62 -5.84 4.99 7.74
N ASP A 63 -6.78 4.12 8.08
CA ASP A 63 -7.65 3.45 7.10
C ASP A 63 -8.72 4.43 6.62
N PRO A 64 -8.65 4.93 5.37
CA PRO A 64 -9.57 5.95 4.89
C PRO A 64 -11.00 5.42 4.74
N ALA A 65 -11.19 4.09 4.68
CA ALA A 65 -12.52 3.47 4.60
C ALA A 65 -13.25 3.45 5.96
N LYS A 66 -12.53 3.65 7.08
CA LYS A 66 -13.13 3.73 8.43
C LYS A 66 -13.56 5.15 8.82
N PHE A 67 -13.15 6.16 8.06
CA PHE A 67 -13.52 7.55 8.33
C PHE A 67 -15.02 7.77 8.08
N GLN A 68 -15.68 8.48 9.00
CA GLN A 68 -17.10 8.80 8.94
C GLN A 68 -17.29 10.31 8.84
N GLY A 69 -18.09 10.74 7.88
CA GLY A 69 -18.39 12.14 7.61
C GLY A 69 -19.25 12.27 6.37
N SER A 70 -19.43 13.49 5.89
CA SER A 70 -20.02 13.77 4.60
C SER A 70 -19.19 13.19 3.45
N ASP A 71 -19.82 13.00 2.29
CA ASP A 71 -19.15 12.56 1.07
C ASP A 71 -17.92 13.41 0.70
N GLU A 72 -17.97 14.72 0.98
CA GLU A 72 -16.85 15.63 0.72
C GLU A 72 -15.71 15.40 1.71
N GLU A 73 -16.01 15.24 3.00
CA GLU A 73 -15.02 14.94 4.03
C GLU A 73 -14.36 13.58 3.80
N VAL A 74 -15.14 12.56 3.41
CA VAL A 74 -14.61 11.24 3.04
C VAL A 74 -13.65 11.36 1.86
N ARG A 75 -14.03 12.07 0.79
CA ARG A 75 -13.14 12.29 -0.38
C ARG A 75 -11.87 13.05 0.01
N ALA A 76 -11.98 14.08 0.85
CA ALA A 76 -10.84 14.83 1.34
C ALA A 76 -9.88 13.94 2.15
N HIS A 77 -10.42 13.10 3.04
CA HIS A 77 -9.61 12.18 3.83
C HIS A 77 -8.92 11.11 2.96
N PHE A 78 -9.58 10.58 1.93
CA PHE A 78 -8.93 9.69 0.95
C PHE A 78 -7.75 10.37 0.23
N ARG A 79 -7.85 11.66 -0.10
CA ARG A 79 -6.75 12.43 -0.71
C ARG A 79 -5.61 12.70 0.27
N GLU A 80 -5.92 12.94 1.53
CA GLU A 80 -4.94 13.09 2.61
C GLU A 80 -4.10 11.81 2.77
N VAL A 81 -4.76 10.65 2.91
CA VAL A 81 -4.06 9.36 3.04
C VAL A 81 -3.23 9.05 1.78
N PHE A 82 -3.76 9.35 0.59
CA PHE A 82 -2.99 9.24 -0.65
C PHE A 82 -1.70 10.10 -0.59
N ALA A 83 -1.78 11.35 -0.13
CA ALA A 83 -0.61 12.24 -0.03
C ALA A 83 0.42 11.70 0.98
N MET A 84 -0.02 11.12 2.09
CA MET A 84 0.86 10.46 3.07
C MET A 84 1.62 9.28 2.44
N ILE A 85 0.90 8.39 1.74
CA ILE A 85 1.49 7.24 1.04
C ILE A 85 2.48 7.71 -0.02
N LYS A 86 2.09 8.68 -0.85
CA LYS A 86 2.95 9.23 -1.90
C LYS A 86 4.24 9.81 -1.33
N LYS A 87 4.16 10.64 -0.28
CA LYS A 87 5.34 11.22 0.36
C LYS A 87 6.28 10.13 0.88
N ARG A 88 5.74 9.06 1.46
CA ARG A 88 6.56 7.95 1.97
C ARG A 88 7.24 7.18 0.84
N LEU A 89 6.54 6.91 -0.26
CA LEU A 89 7.10 6.31 -1.47
C LEU A 89 8.19 7.17 -2.08
N ASP A 90 7.97 8.48 -2.21
CA ASP A 90 8.96 9.41 -2.78
C ASP A 90 10.26 9.39 -1.95
N LEU A 91 10.15 9.39 -0.61
CA LEU A 91 11.30 9.29 0.29
C LEU A 91 12.03 7.94 0.17
N PHE A 92 11.28 6.84 0.07
CA PHE A 92 11.84 5.50 -0.09
C PHE A 92 12.64 5.40 -1.40
N LEU A 93 12.07 5.84 -2.51
CA LEU A 93 12.73 5.83 -3.82
C LEU A 93 13.95 6.75 -3.87
N ALA A 94 13.90 7.89 -3.17
CA ALA A 94 15.06 8.78 -3.06
C ALA A 94 16.20 8.15 -2.24
N SER A 95 15.90 7.30 -1.26
CA SER A 95 16.92 6.61 -0.46
C SER A 95 17.54 5.39 -1.14
N GLU A 96 16.85 4.75 -2.08
CA GLU A 96 17.36 3.59 -2.83
C GLU A 96 18.16 3.97 -4.09
N GLY A 97 18.14 5.24 -4.52
CA GLY A 97 18.90 5.75 -5.67
C GLY A 97 20.37 6.13 -5.37
N GLY A 98 20.92 5.68 -4.25
CA GLY A 98 22.26 6.03 -3.76
C GLY A 98 23.20 4.83 -3.63
N VAL A 99 23.33 4.02 -4.68
CA VAL A 99 24.45 3.06 -4.87
C VAL A 99 24.82 2.98 -6.34
#